data_AF-A0A1Y1M916-F1
#
_entry.id   AF-A0A1Y1M916-F1
#
_cell.length_a   1.000
_cell.length_b   1.000
_cell.length_c   1.000
_cell.angle_alpha   90.00
_cell.angle_beta   90.00
_cell.angle_gamma   90.00
#
_symmetry.space_group_name_H-M   'P 1'
#
loop_
_entity.id
_entity.type
_entity.pdbx_description
1 polymer ?
#
loop_
_entity_poly.entity_id
_entity_poly.type
_entity_poly.pdbx_seq_one_letter_code
_entity_poly.pdbx_strand_id
1 'polypeptide(L)'
;MWFDRSFTGLTINQHRDLNMFMFCLRALMRSAFAIAIVTVPSHLISKHIIDRCIYSSDIAIKLQSFAGTELENNSVLADYHGYFQLTKLAAINSFASKHPGSVEYVYKLRRKKFSIEKLHLPPGFDDSQNKKTPSTGCGSSTKHLLEF
;
A
#
# COMPACT_ATOMS: atom_id res chain seq x y z
N MET A 1 -13.13 -27.26 -28.68
CA MET A 1 -14.49 -27.04 -28.14
C MET A 1 -14.78 -25.55 -28.21
N TRP A 2 -15.59 -25.18 -29.20
CA TRP A 2 -15.97 -23.80 -29.48
C TRP A 2 -16.89 -23.28 -28.37
N PHE A 3 -16.56 -22.12 -27.80
CA PHE A 3 -17.49 -21.36 -26.97
C PHE A 3 -18.45 -20.61 -27.89
N ASP A 4 -19.63 -21.17 -28.08
CA ASP A 4 -20.79 -20.40 -28.53
C ASP A 4 -21.91 -20.58 -27.50
N ARG A 5 -22.33 -19.47 -26.89
CA ARG A 5 -23.74 -19.07 -26.79
C ARG A 5 -23.92 -17.76 -26.01
N SER A 6 -24.66 -16.86 -26.67
CA SER A 6 -25.56 -15.84 -26.12
C SER A 6 -24.95 -14.65 -25.37
N PHE A 7 -24.60 -13.63 -26.15
CA PHE A 7 -24.56 -12.22 -25.77
C PHE A 7 -26.00 -11.69 -25.58
N THR A 8 -26.62 -11.92 -24.43
CA THR A 8 -27.88 -11.26 -24.04
C THR A 8 -27.91 -10.93 -22.54
N GLY A 9 -27.93 -9.63 -22.22
CA GLY A 9 -28.18 -9.08 -20.87
C GLY A 9 -27.13 -8.06 -20.39
N LEU A 10 -27.13 -6.85 -20.95
CA LEU A 10 -26.03 -5.88 -20.81
C LEU A 10 -25.79 -5.27 -19.40
N THR A 11 -26.53 -5.65 -18.35
CA THR A 11 -26.37 -5.05 -17.01
C THR A 11 -26.04 -6.04 -15.88
N ILE A 12 -26.41 -7.32 -16.00
CA ILE A 12 -25.99 -8.37 -15.04
C ILE A 12 -24.72 -9.08 -15.55
N ASN A 13 -24.47 -9.07 -16.87
CA ASN A 13 -23.36 -9.78 -17.48
C ASN A 13 -22.00 -9.07 -17.32
N GLN A 14 -21.93 -7.73 -17.31
CA GLN A 14 -20.62 -7.03 -17.31
C GLN A 14 -19.68 -7.45 -16.17
N HIS A 15 -20.21 -7.65 -14.96
CA HIS A 15 -19.39 -8.14 -13.84
C HIS A 15 -19.02 -9.62 -13.97
N ARG A 16 -19.92 -10.43 -14.54
CA ARG A 16 -19.65 -11.84 -14.79
C ARG A 16 -18.58 -12.01 -15.87
N ASP A 17 -18.65 -11.17 -16.91
CA ASP A 17 -17.73 -11.14 -18.03
C ASP A 17 -16.32 -10.75 -17.57
N LEU A 18 -16.19 -9.74 -16.70
CA LEU A 18 -14.90 -9.36 -16.12
C LEU A 18 -14.29 -10.50 -15.28
N ASN A 19 -15.09 -11.15 -14.43
CA ASN A 19 -14.58 -12.27 -13.63
C ASN A 19 -14.18 -13.46 -14.51
N MET A 20 -14.98 -13.76 -15.53
CA MET A 20 -14.66 -14.80 -16.50
C MET A 20 -13.38 -14.47 -17.26
N PHE A 21 -13.23 -13.22 -17.71
CA PHE A 21 -12.01 -12.73 -18.35
C PHE A 21 -10.80 -12.92 -17.44
N MET A 22 -10.86 -12.47 -16.18
CA MET A 22 -9.75 -12.62 -15.23
C MET A 22 -9.41 -14.09 -14.97
N PHE A 23 -10.42 -14.95 -14.86
CA PHE A 23 -10.24 -16.38 -14.70
C PHE A 23 -9.55 -17.02 -15.91
N CYS A 24 -10.05 -16.76 -17.12
CA CYS A 24 -9.48 -17.26 -18.36
C CYS A 24 -8.06 -16.72 -18.59
N LEU A 25 -7.82 -15.43 -18.31
CA LEU A 25 -6.51 -14.80 -18.39
C LEU A 25 -5.51 -15.51 -17.48
N ARG A 26 -5.89 -15.77 -16.22
CA ARG A 26 -5.02 -16.50 -15.28
C ARG A 26 -4.69 -17.91 -15.77
N ALA A 27 -5.68 -18.65 -16.26
CA ALA A 27 -5.47 -19.98 -16.82
C ALA A 27 -4.51 -19.96 -18.01
N LEU A 28 -4.68 -18.98 -18.91
CA LEU A 28 -3.82 -18.78 -20.07
C LEU A 28 -2.39 -18.41 -19.69
N MET A 29 -2.19 -17.50 -18.73
CA MET A 29 -0.85 -17.15 -18.26
C MET A 29 -0.11 -18.34 -17.65
N ARG A 30 -0.84 -19.21 -16.94
CA ARG A 30 -0.26 -20.43 -16.35
C ARG A 30 0.18 -21.43 -17.43
N SER A 31 -0.58 -21.60 -18.51
CA SER A 31 -0.21 -22.52 -19.59
C SER A 31 0.89 -21.95 -20.50
N ALA A 32 0.91 -20.62 -20.67
CA ALA A 32 1.89 -19.92 -21.50
C ALA A 32 3.21 -19.57 -20.78
N PHE A 33 3.33 -19.87 -19.48
CA PHE A 33 4.46 -19.43 -18.64
C PHE A 33 4.74 -17.92 -18.73
N ALA A 34 3.67 -17.12 -18.82
CA ALA A 34 3.73 -15.67 -19.03
C ALA A 34 3.24 -14.91 -17.78
N ILE A 35 3.55 -13.61 -17.73
CA ILE A 35 3.12 -12.70 -16.67
C ILE A 35 2.20 -11.64 -17.27
N ALA A 36 1.02 -11.46 -16.65
CA ALA A 36 0.12 -10.36 -16.95
C ALA A 36 0.07 -9.38 -15.78
N ILE A 37 0.15 -8.08 -16.10
CA ILE A 37 -0.09 -6.99 -15.14
C ILE A 37 -1.37 -6.29 -15.56
N VAL A 38 -2.34 -6.25 -14.66
CA VAL A 38 -3.64 -5.59 -14.88
C VAL A 38 -3.74 -4.41 -13.92
N THR A 39 -3.90 -3.21 -14.46
CA THR A 39 -4.08 -1.99 -13.67
C THR A 39 -5.55 -1.62 -13.64
N VAL A 40 -6.07 -1.34 -12.44
CA VAL A 40 -7.48 -1.04 -12.20
C VAL A 40 -7.61 0.29 -11.47
N PRO A 41 -8.31 1.30 -12.01
CA PRO A 41 -8.50 2.58 -11.33
C PRO A 41 -9.55 2.42 -10.21
N SER A 42 -9.07 2.26 -8.97
CA SER A 42 -9.93 1.97 -7.82
C SER A 42 -10.97 3.04 -7.49
N HIS A 43 -10.77 4.28 -7.94
CA HIS A 43 -11.68 5.40 -7.69
C HIS A 43 -12.89 5.43 -8.65
N LEU A 44 -12.84 4.70 -9.77
CA LEU A 44 -13.92 4.64 -10.76
C LEU A 44 -14.79 3.38 -10.61
N ILE A 45 -14.37 2.43 -9.80
CA ILE A 45 -14.93 1.08 -9.76
C ILE A 45 -15.40 0.77 -8.34
N SER A 46 -16.54 0.09 -8.22
CA SER A 46 -17.08 -0.27 -6.91
C SER A 46 -16.16 -1.25 -6.16
N LYS A 47 -16.11 -1.11 -4.84
CA LYS A 47 -15.26 -1.93 -3.96
C LYS A 47 -15.44 -3.44 -4.19
N HIS A 48 -16.68 -3.90 -4.33
CA HIS A 48 -16.99 -5.31 -4.55
C HIS A 48 -16.34 -5.88 -5.84
N ILE A 49 -16.26 -5.09 -6.90
CA ILE A 49 -15.60 -5.53 -8.15
C ILE A 49 -14.09 -5.61 -7.94
N ILE A 50 -13.50 -4.62 -7.26
CA ILE A 50 -12.07 -4.59 -6.92
C ILE A 50 -11.71 -5.83 -6.10
N ASP A 51 -12.50 -6.15 -5.07
CA ASP A 51 -12.30 -7.32 -4.22
C ASP A 51 -12.32 -8.61 -5.07
N ARG A 52 -13.27 -8.74 -6.01
CA ARG A 52 -13.31 -9.89 -6.93
C ARG A 52 -12.09 -9.98 -7.85
N CYS A 53 -11.58 -8.85 -8.34
CA CYS A 53 -10.33 -8.82 -9.10
C CYS A 53 -9.14 -9.28 -8.25
N ILE A 54 -9.06 -8.83 -6.99
CA ILE A 54 -8.03 -9.26 -6.03
C ILE A 54 -8.13 -10.77 -5.75
N TYR A 55 -9.34 -11.30 -5.53
CA TYR A 55 -9.52 -12.74 -5.32
C TYR A 55 -9.14 -13.59 -6.54
N SER A 56 -9.30 -13.03 -7.74
CA SER A 56 -8.96 -13.71 -9.00
C SER A 56 -7.49 -13.60 -9.39
N SER A 57 -6.71 -12.68 -8.81
CA SER A 57 -5.29 -12.50 -9.14
C SER A 57 -4.35 -13.37 -8.30
N ASP A 58 -3.13 -13.63 -8.78
CA ASP A 58 -2.11 -14.30 -7.96
C ASP A 58 -1.42 -13.31 -7.00
N ILE A 59 -1.19 -12.08 -7.46
CA ILE A 59 -0.61 -10.98 -6.67
C ILE A 59 -1.54 -9.78 -6.81
N ALA A 60 -1.77 -9.04 -5.73
CA ALA A 60 -2.48 -7.78 -5.76
C ALA A 60 -1.72 -6.71 -4.99
N ILE A 61 -1.57 -5.56 -5.63
CA ILE A 61 -0.89 -4.39 -5.09
C ILE A 61 -1.86 -3.22 -5.18
N LYS A 62 -1.99 -2.47 -4.09
CA LYS A 62 -2.76 -1.24 -4.02
C LYS A 62 -1.81 -0.06 -3.80
N LEU A 63 -1.94 0.95 -4.65
CA LEU A 63 -1.27 2.24 -4.47
C LEU A 63 -2.28 3.22 -3.85
N GLN A 64 -1.91 3.84 -2.75
CA GLN A 64 -2.71 4.87 -2.10
C GLN A 64 -1.91 6.16 -2.06
N SER A 65 -2.36 7.18 -2.80
CA SER A 65 -1.71 8.50 -2.83
C SER A 65 -1.96 9.28 -1.54
N PHE A 66 -1.00 10.11 -1.15
CA PHE A 66 -1.19 11.13 -0.10
C PHE A 66 -1.80 12.42 -0.64
N ALA A 67 -1.73 12.66 -1.95
CA ALA A 67 -2.28 13.86 -2.56
C ALA A 67 -3.79 13.99 -2.27
N GLY A 68 -4.21 15.15 -1.77
CA GLY A 68 -5.58 15.44 -1.38
C GLY A 68 -6.03 14.76 -0.07
N THR A 69 -5.08 14.28 0.74
CA THR A 69 -5.35 13.70 2.07
C THR A 69 -4.67 14.51 3.18
N GLU A 70 -5.10 14.30 4.42
CA GLU A 70 -4.49 14.96 5.60
C GLU A 70 -2.99 14.62 5.77
N LEU A 71 -2.56 13.49 5.19
CA LEU A 71 -1.17 13.02 5.23
C LEU A 71 -0.24 13.82 4.32
N GLU A 72 -0.78 14.62 3.38
CA GLU A 72 0.01 15.42 2.44
C GLU A 72 0.91 16.45 3.17
N ASN A 73 0.42 17.03 4.27
CA ASN A 73 1.13 18.05 5.04
C ASN A 73 1.98 17.48 6.19
N ASN A 74 2.12 16.15 6.28
CA ASN A 74 2.85 15.53 7.37
C ASN A 74 4.38 15.64 7.12
N SER A 75 5.10 16.30 8.03
CA SER A 75 6.55 16.50 7.93
C SER A 75 7.35 15.20 7.89
N VAL A 76 6.83 14.11 8.47
CA VAL A 76 7.46 12.79 8.45
C VAL A 76 7.30 12.10 7.09
N LEU A 77 6.23 12.42 6.37
CA LEU A 77 5.88 11.78 5.09
C LEU A 77 6.15 12.66 3.86
N ALA A 78 6.71 13.85 4.05
CA ALA A 78 6.90 14.86 3.00
C ALA A 78 7.72 14.37 1.79
N ASP A 79 8.64 13.41 1.99
CA ASP A 79 9.46 12.85 0.91
C ASP A 79 8.74 11.75 0.08
N TYR A 80 7.58 11.29 0.55
CA TYR A 80 6.84 10.17 -0.02
C TYR A 80 5.55 10.63 -0.69
N HIS A 81 5.11 9.88 -1.70
CA HIS A 81 3.91 10.22 -2.48
C HIS A 81 2.70 9.39 -2.06
N GLY A 82 2.92 8.28 -1.35
CA GLY A 82 1.84 7.40 -0.96
C GLY A 82 2.29 6.06 -0.38
N TYR A 83 1.31 5.26 0.05
CA TYR A 83 1.51 3.89 0.48
C TYR A 83 1.53 2.92 -0.72
N PHE A 84 2.42 1.94 -0.61
CA PHE A 84 2.49 0.76 -1.46
C PHE A 84 2.02 -0.44 -0.64
N GLN A 85 0.80 -0.91 -0.87
CA GLN A 85 0.21 -1.99 -0.08
C GLN A 85 0.18 -3.28 -0.89
N LEU A 86 0.92 -4.29 -0.43
CA LEU A 86 0.77 -5.65 -0.95
C LEU A 86 -0.47 -6.26 -0.30
N THR A 87 -1.60 -6.32 -1.02
CA THR A 87 -2.88 -6.79 -0.48
C THR A 87 -3.06 -8.29 -0.61
N LYS A 88 -2.43 -8.90 -1.63
CA LYS A 88 -2.46 -10.34 -1.83
C LYS A 88 -1.14 -10.84 -2.39
N LEU A 89 -0.69 -11.96 -1.85
CA LEU A 89 0.40 -12.75 -2.39
C LEU A 89 -0.03 -14.22 -2.34
N ALA A 90 -0.27 -14.85 -3.49
CA ALA A 90 -0.64 -16.25 -3.55
C ALA A 90 0.59 -17.15 -3.26
N ALA A 91 0.36 -18.25 -2.55
CA ALA A 91 1.37 -19.27 -2.31
C ALA A 91 1.53 -20.16 -3.55
N ILE A 92 2.02 -19.59 -4.66
CA ILE A 92 2.27 -20.37 -5.88
C ILE A 92 3.41 -21.35 -5.60
N ASN A 93 3.14 -22.65 -5.75
CA ASN A 93 4.11 -23.73 -5.51
C ASN A 93 4.70 -23.73 -4.09
N SER A 94 3.97 -23.19 -3.10
CA SER A 94 4.38 -23.21 -1.70
C SER A 94 3.19 -23.50 -0.80
N PHE A 95 3.44 -24.08 0.38
CA PHE A 95 2.41 -24.34 1.38
C PHE A 95 1.91 -23.08 2.09
N ALA A 96 2.72 -22.00 2.11
CA ALA A 96 2.37 -20.76 2.78
C ALA A 96 2.80 -19.54 1.97
N SER A 97 2.00 -18.48 2.03
CA SER A 97 2.35 -17.20 1.43
C SER A 97 3.36 -16.46 2.32
N LYS A 98 4.44 -15.97 1.70
CA LYS A 98 5.46 -15.15 2.39
C LYS A 98 5.02 -13.69 2.45
N HIS A 99 3.86 -13.41 3.04
CA HIS A 99 3.40 -12.04 3.21
C HIS A 99 4.33 -11.29 4.17
N PRO A 100 4.75 -10.03 3.88
CA PRO A 100 5.70 -9.27 4.69
C PRO A 100 5.18 -8.82 6.07
N GLY A 101 4.11 -9.44 6.60
CA GLY A 101 3.55 -9.11 7.91
C GLY A 101 3.05 -7.66 7.99
N SER A 102 3.34 -6.99 9.10
CA SER A 102 2.92 -5.62 9.45
C SER A 102 3.81 -4.51 8.88
N VAL A 103 4.74 -4.83 7.96
CA VAL A 103 5.62 -3.82 7.38
C VAL A 103 4.85 -2.99 6.37
N GLU A 104 4.73 -1.69 6.63
CA GLU A 104 4.19 -0.73 5.68
C GLU A 104 5.26 -0.32 4.68
N TYR A 105 4.89 -0.25 3.40
CA TYR A 105 5.76 0.28 2.37
C TYR A 105 5.20 1.60 1.85
N VAL A 106 6.12 2.50 1.52
CA VAL A 106 5.84 3.79 0.89
C VAL A 106 6.52 3.84 -0.46
N TYR A 107 5.94 4.59 -1.39
CA TYR A 107 6.57 4.85 -2.67
C TYR A 107 6.92 6.33 -2.82
N LYS A 108 8.04 6.58 -3.50
CA LYS A 108 8.44 7.90 -3.95
C LYS A 108 8.64 7.89 -5.45
N LEU A 109 7.99 8.85 -6.11
CA LEU A 109 8.13 9.09 -7.53
C LEU A 109 9.11 10.25 -7.76
N ARG A 110 10.14 9.99 -8.55
CA ARG A 110 11.07 11.00 -9.07
C ARG A 110 11.02 10.93 -10.60
N ARG A 111 11.54 11.95 -11.28
CA ARG A 111 11.43 12.11 -12.75
C ARG A 111 11.71 10.85 -13.57
N LYS A 112 12.67 10.02 -13.18
CA LYS A 112 13.05 8.77 -13.87
C LYS A 112 13.11 7.55 -12.94
N LYS A 113 12.56 7.64 -11.72
CA LYS A 113 12.68 6.58 -10.71
C LYS A 113 11.42 6.46 -9.88
N PHE A 114 10.87 5.25 -9.85
CA PHE A 114 9.89 4.84 -8.87
C PHE A 114 10.60 3.97 -7.83
N SER A 115 10.59 4.39 -6.57
CA SER A 115 11.24 3.65 -5.48
C SER A 115 10.24 3.29 -4.41
N ILE A 116 10.33 2.06 -3.92
CA ILE A 116 9.54 1.51 -2.84
C ILE A 116 10.46 1.31 -1.65
N GLU A 117 10.09 1.86 -0.51
CA GLU A 117 10.90 1.83 0.72
C GLU A 117 10.03 1.37 1.88
N LYS A 118 10.65 0.73 2.88
CA LYS A 118 9.94 0.38 4.12
C LYS A 118 9.72 1.65 4.90
N LEU A 119 8.50 1.86 5.39
CA LEU A 119 8.20 2.96 6.28
C LEU A 119 8.81 2.64 7.64
N HIS A 120 9.85 3.38 8.00
CA HIS A 120 10.42 3.36 9.33
C HIS A 120 9.97 4.63 10.04
N LEU A 121 9.33 4.46 11.20
CA LEU A 121 9.14 5.58 12.11
C LEU A 121 10.52 6.05 12.58
N PRO A 122 10.81 7.36 12.59
CA PRO A 122 12.06 7.86 13.13
C PRO A 122 12.17 7.41 14.59
N PRO A 123 13.31 6.84 15.02
CA PRO A 123 13.52 6.44 16.40
C PRO A 123 13.52 7.70 17.27
N GLY A 124 12.41 7.97 17.96
CA GLY A 124 12.23 9.15 18.81
C GLY A 124 10.85 9.81 18.80
N PHE A 125 9.84 9.29 18.08
CA PHE A 125 8.48 9.82 18.14
C PHE A 125 7.72 9.30 19.39
N ASP A 126 8.32 9.46 20.57
CA ASP A 126 7.61 9.36 21.85
C ASP A 126 7.02 10.75 22.14
N ASP A 127 5.68 10.83 22.15
CA ASP A 127 4.80 11.88 22.67
C ASP A 127 5.44 13.13 23.31
N SER A 128 6.15 13.93 22.51
CA SER A 128 6.77 15.18 22.97
C SER A 128 6.14 16.43 22.35
N GLN A 129 5.02 16.32 21.65
CA GLN A 129 4.28 17.49 21.12
C GLN A 129 3.19 18.01 22.05
N ASN A 130 3.09 17.54 23.30
CA ASN A 130 2.17 18.15 24.27
C ASN A 130 2.72 18.29 25.69
N LYS A 131 3.97 18.74 25.82
CA LYS A 131 4.39 19.45 27.04
C LYS A 131 4.85 20.83 26.65
N LYS A 132 3.98 21.82 26.91
CA LYS A 132 4.42 23.19 27.22
C LYS A 132 5.56 23.04 28.22
N THR A 133 6.80 23.30 27.82
CA THR A 133 7.93 23.37 28.74
C THR A 133 7.62 24.47 29.75
N PRO A 134 7.39 24.17 31.04
CA PRO A 134 7.53 25.20 32.05
C PRO A 134 9.02 25.52 32.10
N SER A 135 9.35 26.81 31.97
CA SER A 135 10.67 27.33 32.27
C SER A 135 11.05 26.92 33.70
N THR A 136 11.80 25.82 33.83
CA THR A 136 12.32 25.38 35.12
C THR A 136 13.80 25.71 35.12
N GLY A 137 14.10 26.99 35.34
CA GLY A 137 15.43 27.41 35.73
C GLY A 137 15.67 27.03 37.19
N CYS A 138 16.66 26.20 37.46
CA CYS A 138 17.23 26.02 38.80
C CYS A 138 18.75 25.83 38.73
N GLY A 139 19.43 26.73 38.03
CA GLY A 139 20.87 26.94 38.22
C GLY A 139 21.11 27.86 39.41
N SER A 140 21.05 27.32 40.63
CA SER A 140 21.50 28.05 41.82
C SER A 140 23.02 28.17 41.78
N SER A 141 23.51 29.37 41.50
CA SER A 141 24.92 29.71 41.53
C SER A 141 25.35 29.98 42.98
N THR A 142 25.61 28.93 43.77
CA THR A 142 26.32 29.07 45.04
C THR A 142 27.82 28.92 44.82
N LYS A 143 28.52 30.05 44.82
CA LYS A 143 29.98 30.11 44.96
C LYS A 143 30.33 29.64 46.37
N HIS A 144 30.80 28.42 46.54
CA HIS A 144 31.49 28.04 47.77
C HIS A 144 32.98 28.28 47.60
N LEU A 145 33.49 29.20 48.41
CA LEU A 145 34.92 29.49 48.58
C LEU A 145 35.59 28.24 49.16
N LEU A 146 36.78 27.91 48.63
CA LEU A 146 37.71 26.98 49.25
C LEU A 146 38.44 27.72 50.38
N GLU A 147 38.50 27.12 51.56
CA GLU A 147 39.50 27.42 52.59
C GLU A 147 40.07 26.08 53.07
N PHE A 148 41.37 26.08 53.33
CA PHE A 148 42.30 24.95 53.39
C PHE A 148 42.00 23.87 54.43
#